data_AF-A0A9C7GAP0-F1
#
_entry.id   AF-A0A9C7GAP0-F1
#
_cell.length_a   1.000
_cell.length_b   1.000
_cell.length_c   1.000
_cell.angle_alpha   90.00
_cell.angle_beta   90.00
_cell.angle_gamma   90.00
#
_symmetry.space_group_name_H-M   'P 1'
#
loop_
_entity.id
_entity.type
_entity.pdbx_description
1 polymer ?
#
loop_
_entity_poly.entity_id
_entity_poly.type
_entity_poly.pdbx_seq_one_letter_code
_entity_poly.pdbx_strand_id
1 'polypeptide(L)'
;MNNEPFQSNDIEGIVKKAKRKSVLRNILISTISLLFVGTLFIFINGLIVGNAYNKAVEANRLLFQISEPNINIGGGTFDYRILSGTYSYNKYKVIGNRVVPWGNDTREFNALGHNNKGSAISVYDDVSVGKTEEDKQYYNTTNGQRTMQFYHPWFEYTKIHNDLDLIQNAPDNAIMEVAISFDQSYSVSEVQEFFNLKDKITWYRINDYNQDAKEQLKGLHSSGDSASFVYGFNVTMLKGEGDIVAQNEEDFIGTLEELKDTGNYNYFIEPLLESVNQNMKDGIILGVVVTGTKEELLKIKQNNNIRAISLGAVATEY
;
A
#
# COMPACT_ATOMS: atom_id res chain seq x y z
N MET A 1 -77.64 44.88 -24.93
CA MET A 1 -76.20 44.66 -24.64
C MET A 1 -75.61 46.00 -24.29
N ASN A 2 -75.42 46.29 -23.00
CA ASN A 2 -74.73 47.49 -22.54
C ASN A 2 -73.23 47.22 -22.66
N ASN A 3 -72.56 47.88 -23.59
CA ASN A 3 -71.10 47.89 -23.67
C ASN A 3 -70.61 48.95 -22.68
N GLU A 4 -70.26 48.53 -21.47
CA GLU A 4 -69.53 49.40 -20.55
C GLU A 4 -68.11 49.66 -21.10
N PRO A 5 -67.62 50.91 -21.07
CA PRO A 5 -66.27 51.23 -21.52
C PRO A 5 -65.24 50.66 -20.53
N PHE A 6 -64.20 50.04 -21.08
CA PHE A 6 -63.08 49.41 -20.36
C PHE A 6 -62.47 50.39 -19.34
N GLN A 7 -62.51 50.08 -18.04
CA GLN A 7 -61.99 50.97 -17.00
C GLN A 7 -60.50 50.72 -16.73
N SER A 8 -59.76 51.76 -16.33
CA SER A 8 -58.32 51.68 -16.05
C SER A 8 -57.96 50.70 -14.93
N ASN A 9 -58.86 50.50 -13.96
CA ASN A 9 -58.69 49.53 -12.87
C ASN A 9 -58.70 48.07 -13.36
N ASP A 10 -59.39 47.77 -14.47
CA ASP A 10 -59.39 46.43 -15.08
C ASP A 10 -58.02 46.13 -15.73
N ILE A 11 -57.37 47.15 -16.30
CA ILE A 11 -56.03 47.03 -16.89
C ILE A 11 -55.00 46.70 -15.80
N GLU A 12 -55.05 47.37 -14.65
CA GLU A 12 -54.10 47.11 -13.55
C GLU A 12 -54.22 45.69 -12.99
N GLY A 13 -55.45 45.19 -12.84
CA GLY A 13 -55.71 43.81 -12.41
C GLY A 13 -55.20 42.77 -13.41
N ILE A 14 -55.44 43.00 -14.71
CA ILE A 14 -54.95 42.15 -15.80
C ILE A 14 -53.42 42.13 -15.84
N VAL A 15 -52.77 43.29 -15.71
CA VAL A 15 -51.31 43.42 -15.69
C VAL A 15 -50.71 42.73 -14.46
N LYS A 16 -51.30 42.89 -13.26
CA LYS A 16 -50.85 42.19 -12.05
C LYS A 16 -50.99 40.67 -12.17
N LYS A 17 -52.09 40.18 -12.73
CA LYS A 17 -52.32 38.74 -12.98
C LYS A 17 -51.33 38.18 -14.01
N ALA A 18 -51.07 38.92 -15.08
CA ALA A 18 -50.08 38.56 -16.10
C ALA A 18 -48.65 38.52 -15.51
N LYS A 19 -48.27 39.51 -14.69
CA LYS A 19 -46.99 39.54 -13.98
C LYS A 19 -46.84 38.34 -13.04
N ARG A 20 -47.86 38.02 -12.22
CA ARG A 20 -47.85 36.84 -11.33
C ARG A 20 -47.71 35.52 -12.11
N LYS A 21 -48.46 35.36 -13.21
CA LYS A 21 -48.36 34.18 -14.09
C LYS A 21 -46.98 34.06 -14.73
N SER A 22 -46.38 35.17 -15.14
CA SER A 22 -45.03 35.19 -15.71
C SER A 22 -43.96 34.85 -14.67
N VAL A 23 -44.05 35.41 -13.46
CA VAL A 23 -43.13 35.10 -12.36
C VAL A 23 -43.24 33.62 -12.00
N LEU A 24 -44.45 33.09 -11.85
CA LEU A 24 -44.67 31.67 -11.54
C LEU A 24 -44.09 30.75 -12.63
N ARG A 25 -44.30 31.09 -13.90
CA ARG A 25 -43.71 30.35 -15.03
C ARG A 25 -42.18 30.37 -14.98
N ASN A 26 -41.57 31.53 -14.69
CA ASN A 26 -40.13 31.65 -14.61
C ASN A 26 -39.56 30.86 -13.42
N ILE A 27 -40.23 30.90 -12.25
CA ILE A 27 -39.87 30.08 -11.08
C ILE A 27 -39.96 28.59 -11.42
N LEU A 28 -41.01 28.17 -12.13
CA LEU A 28 -41.17 26.78 -12.54
C LEU A 28 -40.04 26.35 -13.49
N ILE A 29 -39.76 27.13 -14.52
CA ILE A 29 -38.67 26.85 -15.47
C ILE A 29 -37.33 26.82 -14.76
N SER A 30 -37.02 27.80 -13.90
CA SER A 30 -35.74 27.83 -13.18
C SER A 30 -35.58 26.66 -12.22
N THR A 31 -36.67 26.25 -11.56
CA THR A 31 -36.66 25.07 -10.67
C THR A 31 -36.42 23.79 -11.46
N ILE A 32 -37.13 23.59 -12.58
CA ILE A 32 -36.93 22.42 -13.45
C ILE A 32 -35.51 22.40 -14.01
N SER A 33 -35.00 23.53 -14.49
CA SER A 33 -33.64 23.64 -15.00
C SER A 33 -32.60 23.32 -13.91
N LEU A 34 -32.77 23.81 -12.68
CA LEU A 34 -31.87 23.50 -11.58
C LEU A 34 -31.88 22.02 -11.23
N LEU A 35 -33.06 21.38 -11.18
CA LEU A 35 -33.19 19.95 -10.93
C LEU A 35 -32.54 19.13 -12.05
N PHE A 36 -32.73 19.54 -13.31
CA PHE A 36 -32.14 18.88 -14.46
C PHE A 36 -30.60 18.98 -14.44
N VAL A 37 -30.06 20.18 -14.24
CA VAL A 37 -28.61 20.41 -14.13
C VAL A 37 -28.03 19.68 -12.92
N GLY A 38 -28.70 19.70 -11.78
CA GLY A 38 -28.28 18.98 -10.58
C GLY A 38 -28.23 17.47 -10.77
N THR A 39 -29.26 16.90 -11.42
CA THR A 39 -29.30 15.46 -11.73
C THR A 39 -28.20 15.08 -12.72
N LEU A 40 -28.01 15.89 -13.77
CA LEU A 40 -26.95 15.68 -14.75
C LEU A 40 -25.56 15.76 -14.10
N PHE A 41 -25.37 16.73 -13.19
CA PHE A 41 -24.13 16.87 -12.43
C PHE A 41 -23.85 15.64 -11.57
N ILE A 42 -24.84 15.14 -10.82
CA ILE A 42 -24.69 13.93 -9.99
C ILE A 42 -24.33 12.72 -10.87
N PHE A 43 -25.00 12.57 -12.02
CA PHE A 43 -24.72 11.48 -12.96
C PHE A 43 -23.29 11.55 -13.54
N ILE A 44 -22.88 12.72 -14.04
CA ILE A 44 -21.53 12.94 -14.56
C ILE A 44 -20.48 12.74 -13.47
N ASN A 45 -20.73 13.25 -12.27
CA ASN A 45 -19.84 13.05 -11.12
C ASN A 45 -19.67 11.56 -10.81
N GLY A 46 -20.76 10.78 -10.80
CA GLY A 46 -20.72 9.33 -10.59
C GLY A 46 -19.85 8.60 -11.61
N LEU A 47 -19.94 8.96 -12.90
CA LEU A 47 -19.11 8.37 -13.96
C LEU A 47 -17.63 8.72 -13.78
N ILE A 48 -17.32 9.99 -13.54
CA ILE A 48 -15.93 10.47 -13.35
C ILE A 48 -15.32 9.80 -12.13
N VAL A 49 -16.01 9.86 -10.99
CA VAL A 49 -15.53 9.34 -9.72
C VAL A 49 -15.43 7.81 -9.73
N GLY A 50 -16.33 7.10 -10.40
CA GLY A 50 -16.25 5.64 -10.55
C GLY A 50 -15.02 5.20 -11.36
N ASN A 51 -14.71 5.89 -12.46
CA ASN A 51 -13.50 5.61 -13.22
C ASN A 51 -12.23 5.99 -12.45
N ALA A 52 -12.25 7.12 -11.74
CA ALA A 52 -11.15 7.56 -10.90
C ALA A 52 -10.88 6.59 -9.74
N TYR A 53 -11.92 6.02 -9.14
CA TYR A 53 -11.81 5.00 -8.10
C TYR A 53 -11.04 3.77 -8.60
N ASN A 54 -11.41 3.22 -9.76
CA ASN A 54 -10.72 2.04 -10.32
C ASN A 54 -9.22 2.30 -10.54
N LYS A 55 -8.87 3.47 -11.08
CA LYS A 55 -7.47 3.88 -11.27
C LYS A 55 -6.72 4.02 -9.93
N ALA A 56 -7.36 4.63 -8.94
CA ALA A 56 -6.76 4.87 -7.64
C ALA A 56 -6.51 3.56 -6.88
N VAL A 57 -7.49 2.64 -6.90
CA VAL A 57 -7.37 1.31 -6.28
C VAL A 57 -6.31 0.47 -6.99
N GLU A 58 -6.25 0.53 -8.33
CA GLU A 58 -5.25 -0.22 -9.09
C GLU A 58 -3.82 0.26 -8.79
N ALA A 59 -3.60 1.58 -8.78
CA ALA A 59 -2.31 2.15 -8.37
C ALA A 59 -1.92 1.74 -6.95
N ASN A 60 -2.89 1.69 -6.02
CA ASN A 60 -2.63 1.23 -4.66
C ASN A 60 -2.37 -0.29 -4.61
N ARG A 61 -3.08 -1.10 -5.40
CA ARG A 61 -2.83 -2.55 -5.50
C ARG A 61 -1.40 -2.83 -5.97
N LEU A 62 -0.95 -2.14 -7.02
CA LEU A 62 0.43 -2.22 -7.52
C LEU A 62 1.45 -1.76 -6.47
N LEU A 63 1.15 -0.70 -5.70
CA LEU A 63 1.99 -0.27 -4.58
C LEU A 63 2.16 -1.39 -3.53
N PHE A 64 1.09 -2.10 -3.17
CA PHE A 64 1.16 -3.24 -2.24
C PHE A 64 1.90 -4.45 -2.80
N GLN A 65 2.02 -4.58 -4.13
CA GLN A 65 2.81 -5.65 -4.74
C GLN A 65 4.32 -5.41 -4.61
N ILE A 66 4.74 -4.15 -4.43
CA ILE A 66 6.15 -3.74 -4.35
C ILE A 66 6.59 -3.33 -2.93
N SER A 67 5.71 -3.41 -1.93
CA SER A 67 5.96 -2.93 -0.57
C SER A 67 5.26 -3.80 0.47
N GLU A 68 5.37 -3.46 1.76
CA GLU A 68 4.63 -4.08 2.86
C GLU A 68 4.74 -5.63 2.90
N PRO A 69 5.86 -6.17 3.40
CA PRO A 69 6.18 -7.59 3.28
C PRO A 69 5.09 -8.53 3.81
N ASN A 70 4.65 -9.45 2.95
CA ASN A 70 3.62 -10.47 3.25
C ASN A 70 2.28 -9.89 3.75
N ILE A 71 1.95 -8.66 3.38
CA ILE A 71 0.66 -8.03 3.67
C ILE A 71 -0.27 -8.19 2.48
N ASN A 72 -1.52 -8.54 2.78
CA ASN A 72 -2.60 -8.65 1.84
C ASN A 72 -3.68 -7.63 2.18
N ILE A 73 -4.34 -7.12 1.14
CA ILE A 73 -5.49 -6.22 1.26
C ILE A 73 -6.79 -7.02 1.09
N GLY A 74 -7.77 -6.78 1.96
CA GLY A 74 -9.04 -7.49 1.94
C GLY A 74 -10.21 -6.63 2.40
N GLY A 75 -11.37 -6.84 1.77
CA GLY A 75 -12.57 -6.05 2.01
C GLY A 75 -12.37 -4.56 1.73
N GLY A 76 -13.46 -3.81 1.65
CA GLY A 76 -13.34 -2.37 1.53
C GLY A 76 -14.68 -1.66 1.44
N THR A 77 -14.62 -0.36 1.69
CA THR A 77 -15.76 0.55 1.48
C THR A 77 -15.32 1.70 0.61
N PHE A 78 -16.29 2.31 -0.08
CA PHE A 78 -16.04 3.39 -0.99
C PHE A 78 -17.11 4.46 -0.86
N ASP A 79 -16.67 5.71 -0.68
CA ASP A 79 -17.52 6.89 -0.52
C ASP A 79 -17.28 7.89 -1.66
N TYR A 80 -18.36 8.23 -2.36
CA TYR A 80 -18.38 9.24 -3.43
C TYR A 80 -18.37 10.65 -2.86
N ARG A 81 -17.53 11.52 -3.42
CA ARG A 81 -17.53 12.97 -3.18
C ARG A 81 -17.62 13.72 -4.50
N ILE A 82 -17.62 15.05 -4.45
CA ILE A 82 -17.61 15.89 -5.65
C ILE A 82 -16.21 15.84 -6.26
N LEU A 83 -16.08 15.23 -7.43
CA LEU A 83 -14.83 15.10 -8.18
C LEU A 83 -13.69 14.47 -7.36
N SER A 84 -14.04 13.63 -6.39
CA SER A 84 -13.12 12.91 -5.52
C SER A 84 -13.86 11.76 -4.83
N GLY A 85 -13.13 10.99 -4.04
CA GLY A 85 -13.72 9.98 -3.18
C GLY A 85 -12.72 9.48 -2.16
N THR A 86 -13.22 8.67 -1.24
CA THR A 86 -12.39 7.96 -0.25
C THR A 86 -12.70 6.48 -0.30
N TYR A 87 -11.68 5.64 -0.25
CA TYR A 87 -11.86 4.19 -0.10
C TYR A 87 -11.05 3.67 1.07
N SER A 88 -11.55 2.63 1.72
CA SER A 88 -10.86 1.96 2.81
C SER A 88 -10.73 0.48 2.54
N TYR A 89 -9.73 -0.14 3.15
CA TYR A 89 -9.46 -1.58 3.07
C TYR A 89 -8.82 -2.07 4.36
N ASN A 90 -8.98 -3.37 4.65
CA ASN A 90 -8.29 -4.00 5.76
C ASN A 90 -7.00 -4.64 5.28
N LYS A 91 -5.99 -4.63 6.14
CA LYS A 91 -4.69 -5.27 5.93
C LYS A 91 -4.61 -6.51 6.80
N TYR A 92 -4.05 -7.58 6.27
CA TYR A 92 -3.79 -8.80 7.03
C TYR A 92 -2.57 -9.54 6.49
N LYS A 93 -1.92 -10.30 7.36
CA LYS A 93 -0.84 -11.22 6.99
C LYS A 93 -1.37 -12.65 6.98
N VAL A 94 -0.79 -13.47 6.12
CA VAL A 94 -0.96 -14.93 6.13
C VAL A 94 0.35 -15.55 6.60
N ILE A 95 0.33 -16.24 7.73
CA ILE A 95 1.51 -16.84 8.35
C ILE A 95 1.23 -18.34 8.50
N GLY A 96 1.85 -19.14 7.63
CA GLY A 96 1.45 -20.53 7.44
C GLY A 96 -0.01 -20.63 7.01
N ASN A 97 -0.85 -21.24 7.85
CA ASN A 97 -2.29 -21.36 7.63
C ASN A 97 -3.14 -20.41 8.50
N ARG A 98 -2.52 -19.36 9.08
CA ARG A 98 -3.17 -18.45 10.03
C ARG A 98 -3.23 -17.03 9.47
N VAL A 99 -4.32 -16.33 9.78
CA VAL A 99 -4.53 -14.93 9.38
C VAL A 99 -4.30 -14.03 10.59
N VAL A 100 -3.45 -13.02 10.43
CA VAL A 100 -3.18 -12.00 11.46
C VAL A 100 -3.66 -10.64 10.96
N PRO A 101 -4.65 -10.00 11.60
CA PRO A 101 -5.07 -8.64 11.25
C PRO A 101 -3.90 -7.66 11.37
N TRP A 102 -3.73 -6.75 10.40
CA TRP A 102 -2.60 -5.82 10.32
C TRP A 102 -3.04 -4.35 10.19
N GLY A 103 -4.27 -4.05 10.61
CA GLY A 103 -4.84 -2.70 10.57
C GLY A 103 -5.78 -2.48 9.40
N ASN A 104 -6.19 -1.22 9.26
CA ASN A 104 -6.99 -0.73 8.16
C ASN A 104 -6.39 0.58 7.65
N ASP A 105 -6.71 0.92 6.41
CA ASP A 105 -6.24 2.14 5.78
C ASP A 105 -7.41 2.81 5.07
N THR A 106 -7.36 4.14 5.00
CA THR A 106 -8.32 4.96 4.25
C THR A 106 -7.55 5.93 3.36
N ARG A 107 -7.84 5.86 2.07
CA ARG A 107 -7.18 6.62 1.02
C ARG A 107 -8.17 7.60 0.41
N GLU A 108 -7.69 8.80 0.09
CA GLU A 108 -8.43 9.80 -0.69
C GLU A 108 -7.84 9.90 -2.09
N PHE A 109 -8.71 10.04 -3.10
CA PHE A 109 -8.31 10.26 -4.48
C PHE A 109 -9.13 11.37 -5.15
N ASN A 110 -8.57 11.98 -6.19
CA ASN A 110 -9.22 13.03 -6.96
C ASN A 110 -9.87 12.49 -8.26
N ALA A 111 -10.55 13.35 -9.02
CA ALA A 111 -11.22 13.00 -10.27
C ALA A 111 -10.34 12.39 -11.38
N LEU A 112 -9.01 12.49 -11.28
CA LEU A 112 -8.07 11.85 -12.20
C LEU A 112 -7.73 10.41 -11.79
N GLY A 113 -8.11 10.02 -10.56
CA GLY A 113 -7.72 8.75 -9.96
C GLY A 113 -6.34 8.77 -9.32
N HIS A 114 -5.81 9.96 -8.99
CA HIS A 114 -4.58 10.06 -8.22
C HIS A 114 -4.91 10.02 -6.73
N ASN A 115 -4.27 9.09 -6.02
CA ASN A 115 -4.25 9.05 -4.57
C ASN A 115 -3.50 10.26 -4.03
N ASN A 116 -3.95 10.80 -2.90
CA ASN A 116 -3.31 11.93 -2.25
C ASN A 116 -1.85 11.61 -1.89
N LYS A 117 -0.91 12.52 -2.12
CA LYS A 117 0.52 12.30 -1.83
C LYS A 117 0.80 11.93 -0.37
N GLY A 118 0.01 12.47 0.56
CA GLY A 118 0.09 12.08 1.96
C GLY A 118 -0.11 10.58 2.13
N SER A 119 -0.98 9.96 1.34
CA SER A 119 -1.39 8.58 1.55
C SER A 119 -0.30 7.55 1.25
N ALA A 120 0.67 7.82 0.37
CA ALA A 120 1.80 6.89 0.17
C ALA A 120 2.78 6.82 1.36
N ILE A 121 2.86 7.88 2.17
CA ILE A 121 3.84 8.03 3.26
C ILE A 121 3.15 7.97 4.65
N SER A 122 1.84 8.16 4.76
CA SER A 122 1.18 8.53 6.03
C SER A 122 0.48 7.42 6.82
N VAL A 123 0.58 6.15 6.43
CA VAL A 123 -0.05 5.07 7.22
C VAL A 123 0.93 3.92 7.46
N TYR A 124 2.13 4.28 7.91
CA TYR A 124 3.00 3.34 8.59
C TYR A 124 2.47 3.17 10.01
N ASP A 125 1.77 2.06 10.22
CA ASP A 125 1.12 1.73 11.49
C ASP A 125 2.13 1.09 12.45
N ASP A 126 3.27 1.74 12.66
CA ASP A 126 4.36 1.25 13.51
C ASP A 126 4.71 2.26 14.61
N VAL A 127 5.03 1.73 15.79
CA VAL A 127 5.63 2.49 16.90
C VAL A 127 6.95 1.85 17.28
N SER A 128 7.95 2.69 17.60
CA SER A 128 9.23 2.22 18.13
C SER A 128 9.24 2.25 19.65
N VAL A 129 9.74 1.19 20.28
CA VAL A 129 9.89 1.06 21.72
C VAL A 129 11.32 0.62 22.03
N GLY A 130 12.01 1.37 22.89
CA GLY A 130 13.39 1.09 23.29
C GLY A 130 13.88 2.18 24.24
N LYS A 131 14.83 1.84 25.14
CA LYS A 131 15.44 2.84 26.05
C LYS A 131 16.54 3.66 25.36
N THR A 132 17.21 3.03 24.41
CA THR A 132 18.27 3.62 23.58
C THR A 132 17.89 3.45 22.11
N GLU A 133 18.54 4.19 21.22
CA GLU A 133 18.34 4.05 19.77
C GLU A 133 18.67 2.63 19.27
N GLU A 134 19.65 1.97 19.88
CA GLU A 134 20.12 0.62 19.54
C GLU A 134 19.18 -0.48 20.05
N ASP A 135 18.32 -0.15 21.03
CA ASP A 135 17.32 -1.07 21.59
C ASP A 135 15.94 -0.88 20.98
N LYS A 136 15.79 0.00 19.98
CA LYS A 136 14.50 0.29 19.36
C LYS A 136 14.01 -0.91 18.57
N GLN A 137 12.87 -1.44 19.01
CA GLN A 137 12.08 -2.40 18.28
C GLN A 137 10.81 -1.75 17.74
N TYR A 138 10.43 -2.10 16.51
CA TYR A 138 9.19 -1.65 15.89
C TYR A 138 8.05 -2.64 16.16
N TYR A 139 6.87 -2.10 16.39
CA TYR A 139 5.64 -2.85 16.62
C TYR A 139 4.50 -2.24 15.84
N ASN A 140 3.66 -3.10 15.25
CA ASN A 140 2.44 -2.65 14.62
C ASN A 140 1.46 -2.11 15.68
N THR A 141 0.91 -0.90 15.48
CA THR A 141 0.10 -0.26 16.54
C THR A 141 -1.31 -0.84 16.64
N THR A 142 -1.83 -1.47 15.58
CA THR A 142 -3.14 -2.15 15.62
C THR A 142 -3.12 -3.40 16.50
N ASN A 143 -2.10 -4.25 16.34
CA ASN A 143 -2.12 -5.61 16.93
C ASN A 143 -0.98 -5.88 17.93
N GLY A 144 -0.03 -4.96 18.10
CA GLY A 144 1.12 -5.10 19.00
C GLY A 144 2.16 -6.14 18.57
N GLN A 145 2.06 -6.69 17.36
CA GLN A 145 3.03 -7.62 16.79
C GLN A 145 4.33 -6.89 16.44
N ARG A 146 5.46 -7.59 16.48
CA ARG A 146 6.73 -6.99 16.04
C ARG A 146 6.72 -6.76 14.55
N THR A 147 7.25 -5.61 14.14
CA THR A 147 7.62 -5.36 12.75
C THR A 147 9.08 -5.76 12.56
N MET A 148 9.32 -6.59 11.55
CA MET A 148 10.66 -7.08 11.22
C MET A 148 11.59 -5.93 10.83
N GLN A 149 12.89 -6.14 10.99
CA GLN A 149 13.92 -5.24 10.49
C GLN A 149 14.82 -5.93 9.47
N PHE A 150 15.26 -5.18 8.47
CA PHE A 150 16.23 -5.61 7.48
C PHE A 150 17.53 -4.83 7.61
N TYR A 151 18.65 -5.54 7.49
CA TYR A 151 20.00 -5.00 7.66
C TYR A 151 20.71 -5.02 6.32
N HIS A 152 20.90 -3.84 5.75
CA HIS A 152 21.66 -3.66 4.51
C HIS A 152 23.15 -4.06 4.70
N PRO A 153 23.76 -4.82 3.78
CA PRO A 153 25.15 -5.30 3.92
C PRO A 153 26.22 -4.20 3.79
N TRP A 154 25.90 -3.08 3.14
CA TRP A 154 26.83 -1.94 3.02
C TRP A 154 27.10 -1.20 4.34
N PHE A 155 26.24 -1.38 5.35
CA PHE A 155 26.26 -0.56 6.56
C PHE A 155 26.84 -1.34 7.74
N GLU A 156 27.58 -0.62 8.58
CA GLU A 156 27.91 -1.09 9.92
C GLU A 156 26.79 -0.67 10.87
N TYR A 157 26.49 -1.51 11.85
CA TYR A 157 25.45 -1.21 12.84
C TYR A 157 26.06 -1.27 14.22
N THR A 158 25.65 -0.34 15.07
CA THR A 158 25.91 -0.39 16.52
C THR A 158 25.47 -1.73 17.11
N LYS A 159 24.29 -2.18 16.69
CA LYS A 159 23.70 -3.45 17.08
C LYS A 159 22.88 -4.03 15.92
N ILE A 160 23.12 -5.31 15.65
CA ILE A 160 22.27 -6.10 14.75
C ILE A 160 21.39 -6.99 15.64
N HIS A 161 20.08 -6.80 15.56
CA HIS A 161 19.15 -7.68 16.26
C HIS A 161 19.21 -9.09 15.64
N ASN A 162 19.43 -10.09 16.49
CA ASN A 162 19.35 -11.50 16.14
C ASN A 162 18.31 -12.16 17.05
N ASP A 163 17.13 -12.36 16.50
CA ASP A 163 15.98 -12.85 17.25
C ASP A 163 15.92 -14.38 17.35
N LEU A 164 17.01 -15.10 17.03
CA LEU A 164 17.08 -16.56 17.13
C LEU A 164 16.74 -17.08 18.55
N ASP A 165 17.19 -16.39 19.60
CA ASP A 165 16.89 -16.78 20.98
C ASP A 165 15.38 -16.65 21.26
N LEU A 166 14.70 -15.67 20.66
CA LEU A 166 13.25 -15.50 20.79
C LEU A 166 12.51 -16.59 20.02
N ILE A 167 12.99 -16.96 18.84
CA ILE A 167 12.48 -18.10 18.07
C ILE A 167 12.64 -19.40 18.89
N GLN A 168 13.79 -19.61 19.52
CA GLN A 168 14.05 -20.79 20.36
C GLN A 168 13.15 -20.85 21.60
N ASN A 169 12.77 -19.70 22.16
CA ASN A 169 11.90 -19.62 23.33
C ASN A 169 10.41 -19.46 22.97
N ALA A 170 10.06 -19.44 21.67
CA ALA A 170 8.68 -19.36 21.24
C ALA A 170 7.88 -20.63 21.63
N PRO A 171 6.55 -20.50 21.83
CA PRO A 171 5.67 -21.64 22.05
C PRO A 171 5.77 -22.66 20.91
N ASP A 172 5.69 -23.95 21.22
CA ASP A 172 5.88 -25.01 20.23
C ASP A 172 4.79 -25.03 19.15
N ASN A 173 3.61 -24.46 19.42
CA ASN A 173 2.52 -24.31 18.45
C ASN A 173 2.57 -23.00 17.65
N ALA A 174 3.62 -22.18 17.82
CA ALA A 174 3.76 -20.91 17.13
C ALA A 174 4.21 -21.10 15.67
N ILE A 175 3.55 -20.38 14.76
CA ILE A 175 4.05 -20.15 13.41
C ILE A 175 4.50 -18.69 13.36
N MET A 176 5.73 -18.47 12.92
CA MET A 176 6.38 -17.18 12.97
C MET A 176 6.74 -16.72 11.57
N GLU A 177 6.66 -15.40 11.38
CA GLU A 177 7.22 -14.70 10.25
C GLU A 177 8.58 -14.11 10.66
N VAL A 178 9.58 -14.26 9.81
CA VAL A 178 10.96 -13.84 10.09
C VAL A 178 11.56 -13.20 8.86
N ALA A 179 12.20 -12.05 9.03
CA ALA A 179 13.06 -11.44 8.03
C ALA A 179 14.47 -11.99 8.16
N ILE A 180 15.03 -12.41 7.04
CA ILE A 180 16.43 -12.79 6.89
C ILE A 180 17.08 -11.73 6.03
N SER A 181 18.09 -11.08 6.57
CA SER A 181 18.94 -10.16 5.79
C SER A 181 20.18 -10.90 5.33
N PHE A 182 20.60 -10.66 4.09
CA PHE A 182 21.77 -11.29 3.50
C PHE A 182 23.05 -10.48 3.73
N ASP A 183 24.19 -11.16 3.61
CA ASP A 183 25.54 -10.59 3.73
C ASP A 183 25.98 -9.81 2.48
N GLN A 184 25.32 -10.05 1.35
CA GLN A 184 25.44 -9.29 0.10
C GLN A 184 24.13 -9.37 -0.69
N SER A 185 24.08 -8.70 -1.85
CA SER A 185 22.97 -8.88 -2.80
C SER A 185 23.07 -10.21 -3.53
N TYR A 186 21.92 -10.74 -3.90
CA TYR A 186 21.77 -11.98 -4.65
C TYR A 186 20.67 -11.88 -5.70
N SER A 187 20.65 -12.80 -6.67
CA SER A 187 19.51 -13.03 -7.55
C SER A 187 18.44 -13.90 -6.88
N VAL A 188 17.22 -13.84 -7.40
CA VAL A 188 16.12 -14.75 -6.99
C VAL A 188 16.54 -16.20 -7.18
N SER A 189 17.22 -16.54 -8.27
CA SER A 189 17.71 -17.89 -8.52
C SER A 189 18.69 -18.37 -7.46
N GLU A 190 19.67 -17.55 -7.06
CA GLU A 190 20.64 -17.90 -6.02
C GLU A 190 19.94 -18.08 -4.66
N VAL A 191 19.05 -17.16 -4.30
CA VAL A 191 18.30 -17.23 -3.04
C VAL A 191 17.43 -18.48 -2.96
N GLN A 192 16.82 -18.90 -4.07
CA GLN A 192 16.03 -20.14 -4.11
C GLN A 192 16.88 -21.41 -3.92
N GLU A 193 18.20 -21.34 -4.19
CA GLU A 193 19.13 -22.46 -4.00
C GLU A 193 19.75 -22.48 -2.58
N PHE A 194 19.95 -21.33 -1.95
CA PHE A 194 20.59 -21.22 -0.62
C PHE A 194 19.82 -21.89 0.51
N PHE A 195 18.51 -22.05 0.33
CA PHE A 195 17.63 -22.49 1.38
C PHE A 195 16.86 -23.74 0.95
N ASN A 196 16.99 -24.82 1.70
CA ASN A 196 16.05 -25.96 1.70
C ASN A 196 14.63 -25.56 2.20
N LEU A 197 14.28 -24.28 2.05
CA LEU A 197 13.07 -23.63 2.49
C LEU A 197 12.46 -22.82 1.34
N LYS A 198 12.75 -23.19 0.08
CA LYS A 198 12.17 -22.57 -1.13
C LYS A 198 10.66 -22.38 -0.99
N ASP A 199 9.96 -23.35 -0.41
CA ASP A 199 8.51 -23.34 -0.22
C ASP A 199 8.02 -22.52 0.99
N LYS A 200 8.93 -21.86 1.72
CA LYS A 200 8.64 -21.09 2.94
C LYS A 200 8.93 -19.61 2.79
N ILE A 201 9.70 -19.23 1.76
CA ILE A 201 9.92 -17.83 1.41
C ILE A 201 8.58 -17.28 0.90
N THR A 202 8.12 -16.19 1.50
CA THR A 202 6.86 -15.54 1.09
C THR A 202 7.11 -14.22 0.36
N TRP A 203 8.23 -13.56 0.63
CA TRP A 203 8.54 -12.25 0.08
C TRP A 203 10.05 -12.01 -0.05
N TYR A 204 10.46 -11.29 -1.09
CA TYR A 204 11.84 -10.89 -1.36
C TYR A 204 12.02 -9.40 -1.07
N ARG A 205 13.03 -9.05 -0.27
CA ARG A 205 13.48 -7.67 -0.09
C ARG A 205 14.46 -7.30 -1.18
N ILE A 206 14.24 -6.18 -1.86
CA ILE A 206 15.16 -5.68 -2.90
C ILE A 206 16.16 -4.65 -2.36
N ASN A 207 17.19 -4.37 -3.16
CA ASN A 207 18.13 -3.28 -2.99
C ASN A 207 17.59 -2.01 -3.66
N ASP A 208 16.94 -1.19 -2.85
CA ASP A 208 16.39 0.11 -3.22
C ASP A 208 17.37 1.27 -3.03
N TYR A 209 18.62 0.99 -2.62
CA TYR A 209 19.64 2.01 -2.44
C TYR A 209 20.38 2.30 -3.75
N ASN A 210 20.48 3.60 -4.06
CA ASN A 210 21.25 4.08 -5.19
C ASN A 210 22.75 3.82 -4.98
N GLN A 211 23.42 3.24 -5.99
CA GLN A 211 24.84 2.88 -5.88
C GLN A 211 25.76 4.10 -5.74
N ASP A 212 25.40 5.23 -6.35
CA ASP A 212 26.19 6.47 -6.26
C ASP A 212 26.18 7.05 -4.84
N ALA A 213 25.14 6.75 -4.05
CA ALA A 213 25.02 7.16 -2.65
C ALA A 213 25.77 6.24 -1.69
N LYS A 214 26.27 5.08 -2.15
CA LYS A 214 26.87 4.04 -1.30
C LYS A 214 27.96 4.58 -0.38
N GLU A 215 28.93 5.33 -0.92
CA GLU A 215 30.03 5.90 -0.13
C GLU A 215 29.56 6.95 0.88
N GLN A 216 28.50 7.68 0.59
CA GLN A 216 27.93 8.70 1.48
C GLN A 216 27.10 8.09 2.61
N LEU A 217 26.48 6.94 2.34
CA LEU A 217 25.66 6.20 3.29
C LEU A 217 26.47 5.23 4.16
N LYS A 218 27.75 5.03 3.84
CA LYS A 218 28.68 4.31 4.71
C LYS A 218 28.80 5.04 6.04
N GLY A 219 28.64 4.29 7.11
CA GLY A 219 28.69 4.81 8.47
C GLY A 219 28.14 3.79 9.44
N LEU A 220 28.16 4.18 10.72
CA LEU A 220 27.61 3.40 11.81
C LEU A 220 26.13 3.77 11.99
N HIS A 221 25.24 2.83 11.71
CA HIS A 221 23.79 2.97 11.83
C HIS A 221 23.29 2.44 13.17
N SER A 222 22.22 3.04 13.70
CA SER A 222 21.65 2.64 14.99
C SER A 222 20.72 1.43 14.92
N SER A 223 20.06 1.20 13.77
CA SER A 223 19.07 0.15 13.59
C SER A 223 18.94 -0.26 12.11
N GLY A 224 18.38 -1.45 11.86
CA GLY A 224 17.96 -1.85 10.51
C GLY A 224 16.69 -1.12 10.03
N ASP A 225 16.40 -1.25 8.75
CA ASP A 225 15.21 -0.71 8.09
C ASP A 225 13.98 -1.49 8.56
N SER A 226 12.96 -0.81 9.12
CA SER A 226 11.69 -1.50 9.44
C SER A 226 11.05 -2.01 8.15
N ALA A 227 10.43 -3.20 8.24
CA ALA A 227 9.68 -3.82 7.14
C ALA A 227 8.56 -2.93 6.59
N SER A 228 8.10 -1.94 7.35
CA SER A 228 7.15 -0.93 6.87
C SER A 228 7.74 0.04 5.84
N PHE A 229 9.07 0.16 5.75
CA PHE A 229 9.77 1.15 4.93
C PHE A 229 10.65 0.55 3.83
N VAL A 230 10.51 -0.74 3.54
CA VAL A 230 11.29 -1.42 2.51
C VAL A 230 10.44 -1.80 1.30
N TYR A 231 11.11 -1.94 0.16
CA TYR A 231 10.50 -2.40 -1.09
C TYR A 231 10.92 -3.82 -1.43
N GLY A 232 10.09 -4.48 -2.24
CA GLY A 232 10.29 -5.86 -2.63
C GLY A 232 8.97 -6.52 -3.04
N PHE A 233 8.95 -7.83 -3.25
CA PHE A 233 7.81 -8.49 -3.89
C PHE A 233 7.56 -9.90 -3.38
N ASN A 234 6.32 -10.36 -3.48
CA ASN A 234 5.95 -11.73 -3.09
C ASN A 234 6.67 -12.76 -3.98
N VAL A 235 6.97 -13.94 -3.45
CA VAL A 235 7.58 -15.03 -4.25
C VAL A 235 6.67 -15.46 -5.39
N THR A 236 5.37 -15.33 -5.21
CA THR A 236 4.38 -15.69 -6.22
C THR A 236 3.37 -14.58 -6.44
N MET A 237 2.82 -14.52 -7.66
CA MET A 237 1.68 -13.67 -7.99
C MET A 237 0.58 -14.49 -8.65
N LEU A 238 -0.65 -13.97 -8.56
CA LEU A 238 -1.77 -14.44 -9.37
C LEU A 238 -1.64 -13.85 -10.78
N LYS A 239 -1.71 -14.71 -11.79
CA LYS A 239 -1.69 -14.34 -13.21
C LYS A 239 -2.94 -14.86 -13.92
N GLY A 240 -3.62 -13.99 -14.66
CA GLY A 240 -4.81 -14.35 -15.44
C GLY A 240 -5.96 -14.90 -14.57
N GLU A 241 -6.55 -16.02 -15.00
CA GLU A 241 -7.75 -16.63 -14.38
C GLU A 241 -7.46 -17.44 -13.09
N GLY A 242 -6.35 -17.16 -12.40
CA GLY A 242 -6.06 -17.71 -11.07
C GLY A 242 -4.82 -18.59 -10.96
N ASP A 243 -3.98 -18.63 -11.99
CA ASP A 243 -2.71 -19.35 -11.92
C ASP A 243 -1.76 -18.63 -10.96
N ILE A 244 -1.20 -19.38 -10.00
CA ILE A 244 -0.14 -18.89 -9.13
C ILE A 244 1.19 -19.18 -9.81
N VAL A 245 1.94 -18.14 -10.15
CA VAL A 245 3.25 -18.24 -10.79
C VAL A 245 4.32 -17.65 -9.90
N ALA A 246 5.52 -18.23 -9.96
CA ALA A 246 6.70 -17.66 -9.30
C ALA A 246 7.09 -16.35 -9.98
N GLN A 247 7.44 -15.35 -9.18
CA GLN A 247 7.94 -14.07 -9.65
C GLN A 247 9.47 -14.03 -9.66
N ASN A 248 10.02 -13.23 -10.56
CA ASN A 248 11.43 -12.89 -10.61
C ASN A 248 11.64 -11.35 -10.62
N GLU A 249 12.89 -10.93 -10.82
CA GLU A 249 13.28 -9.53 -10.87
C GLU A 249 12.64 -8.75 -12.03
N GLU A 250 12.39 -9.39 -13.17
CA GLU A 250 11.74 -8.77 -14.33
C GLU A 250 10.26 -8.48 -14.04
N ASP A 251 9.55 -9.41 -13.37
CA ASP A 251 8.16 -9.20 -12.96
C ASP A 251 8.04 -8.01 -11.98
N PHE A 252 9.02 -7.87 -11.07
CA PHE A 252 9.08 -6.73 -10.15
C PHE A 252 9.28 -5.40 -10.89
N ILE A 253 10.21 -5.34 -11.85
CA ILE A 253 10.39 -4.15 -12.70
C ILE A 253 9.11 -3.84 -13.47
N GLY A 254 8.47 -4.85 -14.06
CA GLY A 254 7.20 -4.65 -14.77
C GLY A 254 6.13 -4.02 -13.89
N THR A 255 6.05 -4.45 -12.62
CA THR A 255 5.12 -3.86 -11.63
C THR A 255 5.47 -2.38 -11.33
N LEU A 256 6.76 -2.04 -11.23
CA LEU A 256 7.20 -0.64 -11.06
C LEU A 256 6.86 0.23 -12.27
N GLU A 257 7.04 -0.30 -13.48
CA GLU A 257 6.69 0.39 -14.73
C GLU A 257 5.18 0.60 -14.85
N GLU A 258 4.38 -0.42 -14.57
CA GLU A 258 2.91 -0.30 -14.52
C GLU A 258 2.46 0.75 -13.49
N LEU A 259 3.07 0.75 -12.30
CA LEU A 259 2.76 1.73 -11.26
C LEU A 259 3.12 3.15 -11.71
N LYS A 260 4.27 3.34 -12.36
CA LYS A 260 4.69 4.62 -12.94
C LYS A 260 3.69 5.12 -13.98
N ASP A 261 3.17 4.24 -14.84
CA ASP A 261 2.21 4.57 -15.89
C ASP A 261 0.84 5.01 -15.34
N THR A 262 0.51 4.65 -14.10
CA THR A 262 -0.70 5.17 -13.43
C THR A 262 -0.63 6.67 -13.13
N GLY A 263 0.56 7.29 -13.18
CA GLY A 263 0.81 8.68 -12.76
C GLY A 263 0.72 8.91 -11.26
N ASN A 264 0.52 7.85 -10.46
CA ASN A 264 0.55 7.90 -9.01
C ASN A 264 1.98 7.71 -8.50
N TYR A 265 2.32 8.38 -7.41
CA TYR A 265 3.55 8.13 -6.64
C TYR A 265 4.90 8.31 -7.38
N ASN A 266 4.90 8.97 -8.54
CA ASN A 266 6.12 9.19 -9.35
C ASN A 266 7.32 9.74 -8.57
N TYR A 267 7.08 10.51 -7.49
CA TYR A 267 8.14 11.11 -6.68
C TYR A 267 9.12 10.10 -6.07
N PHE A 268 8.69 8.85 -5.83
CA PHE A 268 9.60 7.80 -5.33
C PHE A 268 9.79 6.66 -6.33
N ILE A 269 8.82 6.39 -7.21
CA ILE A 269 8.91 5.30 -8.18
C ILE A 269 10.06 5.52 -9.17
N GLU A 270 10.28 6.74 -9.63
CA GLU A 270 11.38 7.04 -10.56
C GLU A 270 12.77 6.79 -9.92
N PRO A 271 13.09 7.35 -8.73
CA PRO A 271 14.32 7.01 -8.01
C PRO A 271 14.48 5.51 -7.68
N LEU A 272 13.37 4.83 -7.34
CA LEU A 272 13.38 3.41 -7.03
C LEU A 272 13.75 2.56 -8.25
N LEU A 273 13.10 2.82 -9.39
CA LEU A 273 13.39 2.14 -10.65
C LEU A 273 14.85 2.32 -11.08
N GLU A 274 15.39 3.53 -10.94
CA GLU A 274 16.80 3.82 -11.21
C GLU A 274 17.73 2.98 -10.32
N SER A 275 17.46 2.94 -9.01
CA SER A 275 18.26 2.19 -8.04
C SER A 275 18.23 0.68 -8.34
N VAL A 276 17.06 0.14 -8.68
CA VAL A 276 16.90 -1.27 -9.07
C VAL A 276 17.71 -1.60 -10.32
N ASN A 277 17.64 -0.74 -11.34
CA ASN A 277 18.37 -0.93 -12.59
C ASN A 277 19.89 -0.90 -12.39
N GLN A 278 20.39 -0.02 -11.53
CA GLN A 278 21.82 0.03 -11.17
C GLN A 278 22.28 -1.25 -10.47
N ASN A 279 21.46 -1.78 -9.56
CA ASN A 279 21.79 -2.96 -8.76
C ASN A 279 21.59 -4.30 -9.50
N MET A 280 20.86 -4.33 -10.61
CA MET A 280 20.49 -5.59 -11.29
C MET A 280 21.67 -6.49 -11.65
N LYS A 281 22.82 -5.91 -12.00
CA LYS A 281 24.01 -6.66 -12.41
C LYS A 281 24.60 -7.52 -11.30
N ASP A 282 24.43 -7.11 -10.05
CA ASP A 282 24.98 -7.77 -8.86
C ASP A 282 23.91 -8.63 -8.15
N GLY A 283 22.71 -8.71 -8.72
CA GLY A 283 21.51 -9.17 -8.03
C GLY A 283 20.91 -8.06 -7.16
N ILE A 284 19.58 -8.09 -7.00
CA ILE A 284 18.86 -7.06 -6.24
C ILE A 284 18.33 -7.56 -4.91
N ILE A 285 18.38 -8.85 -4.60
CA ILE A 285 17.76 -9.41 -3.40
C ILE A 285 18.69 -9.27 -2.20
N LEU A 286 18.28 -8.50 -1.19
CA LEU A 286 19.03 -8.23 0.05
C LEU A 286 18.52 -9.02 1.25
N GLY A 287 17.39 -9.69 1.09
CA GLY A 287 16.78 -10.44 2.16
C GLY A 287 15.49 -11.08 1.72
N VAL A 288 14.92 -11.86 2.63
CA VAL A 288 13.66 -12.56 2.43
C VAL A 288 12.82 -12.53 3.69
N VAL A 289 11.51 -12.65 3.51
CA VAL A 289 10.60 -13.05 4.58
C VAL A 289 10.32 -14.54 4.43
N VAL A 290 10.45 -15.25 5.53
CA VAL A 290 10.11 -16.67 5.64
C VAL A 290 9.03 -16.85 6.70
N THR A 291 8.15 -17.83 6.48
CA THR A 291 7.20 -18.26 7.50
C THR A 291 7.41 -19.72 7.86
N GLY A 292 7.34 -20.06 9.14
CA GLY A 292 7.58 -21.43 9.57
C GLY A 292 7.39 -21.65 11.06
N THR A 293 7.45 -22.93 11.43
CA THR A 293 7.53 -23.39 12.82
C THR A 293 8.90 -23.09 13.42
N LYS A 294 8.99 -23.14 14.73
CA LYS A 294 10.24 -23.02 15.49
C LYS A 294 11.33 -23.96 14.96
N GLU A 295 11.03 -25.24 14.76
CA GLU A 295 11.98 -26.25 14.29
C GLU A 295 12.46 -25.97 12.86
N GLU A 296 11.59 -25.46 12.00
CA GLU A 296 11.94 -25.09 10.62
C GLU A 296 12.85 -23.86 10.59
N LEU A 297 12.50 -22.82 11.35
CA LEU A 297 13.23 -21.56 11.38
C LEU A 297 14.60 -21.69 12.04
N LEU A 298 14.76 -22.54 13.05
CA LEU A 298 16.06 -22.76 13.69
C LEU A 298 17.09 -23.45 12.78
N LYS A 299 16.66 -24.14 11.71
CA LYS A 299 17.57 -24.74 10.72
C LYS A 299 18.27 -23.69 9.85
N ILE A 300 17.73 -22.48 9.77
CA ILE A 300 18.23 -21.37 8.95
C ILE A 300 19.59 -20.86 9.43
N LYS A 301 19.87 -20.99 10.74
CA LYS A 301 21.10 -20.51 11.41
C LYS A 301 22.42 -20.99 10.78
N GLN A 302 22.40 -22.07 9.98
CA GLN A 302 23.59 -22.74 9.49
C GLN A 302 24.17 -22.16 8.18
N ASN A 303 23.58 -21.09 7.62
CA ASN A 303 24.00 -20.54 6.34
C ASN A 303 24.87 -19.28 6.50
N ASN A 304 26.06 -19.29 5.89
CA ASN A 304 27.03 -18.17 5.92
C ASN A 304 26.55 -16.93 5.15
N ASN A 305 25.56 -17.07 4.26
CA ASN A 305 24.97 -15.98 3.48
C ASN A 305 23.99 -15.10 4.30
N ILE A 306 23.84 -15.39 5.60
CA ILE A 306 22.90 -14.67 6.48
C ILE A 306 23.66 -13.66 7.33
N ARG A 307 23.21 -12.41 7.23
CA ARG A 307 23.69 -11.29 8.07
C ARG A 307 22.88 -11.14 9.35
N ALA A 308 21.55 -11.22 9.25
CA ALA A 308 20.66 -10.94 10.39
C ALA A 308 19.36 -11.73 10.27
N ILE A 309 18.75 -12.01 11.43
CA ILE A 309 17.45 -12.67 11.56
C ILE A 309 16.60 -11.84 12.50
N SER A 310 15.48 -11.31 12.01
CA SER A 310 14.56 -10.47 12.77
C SER A 310 13.17 -11.08 12.82
N LEU A 311 12.65 -11.29 14.02
CA LEU A 311 11.33 -11.86 14.28
C LEU A 311 10.25 -10.80 14.05
N GLY A 312 9.28 -11.15 13.21
CA GLY A 312 8.09 -10.36 12.95
C GLY A 312 6.88 -10.88 13.68
N ALA A 313 5.81 -11.07 12.92
CA ALA A 313 4.53 -11.51 13.43
C ALA A 313 4.58 -12.98 13.91
N VAL A 314 3.90 -13.24 15.02
CA VAL A 314 3.77 -14.55 15.64
C VAL A 314 2.29 -14.90 15.73
N ALA A 315 1.92 -16.06 15.19
CA ALA A 315 0.58 -16.60 15.30
C ALA A 315 0.63 -17.89 16.12
N THR A 316 -0.20 -18.00 17.17
CA THR A 316 -0.41 -19.22 17.96
C THR A 316 -1.79 -19.82 17.68
N GLU A 317 -1.99 -21.08 18.06
CA GLU A 317 -3.33 -21.67 18.09
C GLU A 317 -4.10 -21.13 19.31
N TYR A 318 -5.28 -20.58 19.04
CA TYR A 318 -6.29 -20.03 19.98
C TYR A 318 -5.76 -19.13 21.11
#